data_AF-A0A1M6YAT0-F1
#
_entry.id   AF-A0A1M6YAT0-F1
#
_cell.length_a   1.000
_cell.length_b   1.000
_cell.length_c   1.000
_cell.angle_alpha   90.00
_cell.angle_beta   90.00
_cell.angle_gamma   90.00
#
_symmetry.space_group_name_H-M   'P 1'
#
loop_
_entity.id
_entity.type
_entity.pdbx_description
1 polymer ?
#
loop_
_entity_poly.entity_id
_entity_poly.type
_entity_poly.pdbx_seq_one_letter_code
_entity_poly.pdbx_strand_id
1 'polypeptide(L)'
;MKKSFGLAIWPAAVAATMMFAACGSDDNSSNVEREEGSSSSVEATSSSSEESSSSEKREVPEGTRAATLDDLQKNMALGKMFGSDIYLATGAKLGVFSIWIPDTAWIAVHSEFKDGVLEYGKSNGSIMATATAVSDSLTAFFEKGGKIEFVVKGEKLQYSINGGDYADVEKADVKTSSNWLSDGTKLQGVRLSCKNDDAKQTYSFYKGRYVVEESIGDSSFWSAGFYDIQRSHLLMTPVFFNKSAYSLVSGQVSSDFNLSMDTGAEIKCEKTTFKFDEVDRDSIAKEWVADADGVDWTMKLKTSGEYALDAAKGKNSEDVRSGKWDIYGDILFLKNSSCQSPSKCAKSVKGAVEGFDPQKGFTYQHDDSSTPVMPKDWTLPQYE
;
A
#
# COMPACT_ATOMS: atom_id res chain seq x y z
N MET A 1 -13.15 7.70 54.28
CA MET A 1 -12.17 7.70 53.17
C MET A 1 -12.61 6.68 52.13
N LYS A 2 -13.24 7.13 51.04
CA LYS A 2 -13.70 6.29 49.93
C LYS A 2 -12.79 6.54 48.72
N LYS A 3 -12.18 5.50 48.17
CA LYS A 3 -11.49 5.51 46.88
C LYS A 3 -12.51 5.17 45.81
N SER A 4 -12.67 6.05 44.82
CA SER A 4 -13.47 5.83 43.62
C SER A 4 -12.54 5.38 42.49
N PHE A 5 -12.79 4.21 41.92
CA PHE A 5 -12.21 3.77 40.65
C PHE A 5 -13.24 4.08 39.56
N GLY A 6 -12.92 5.03 38.68
CA GLY A 6 -13.69 5.28 37.46
C GLY A 6 -13.17 4.38 36.34
N LEU A 7 -13.87 3.28 36.09
CA LEU A 7 -13.80 2.54 34.82
C LEU A 7 -14.70 3.27 33.82
N ALA A 8 -14.09 3.93 32.83
CA ALA A 8 -14.82 4.48 31.70
C ALA A 8 -15.10 3.33 30.72
N ILE A 9 -16.33 2.81 30.78
CA ILE A 9 -16.89 1.86 29.81
C ILE A 9 -17.21 2.67 28.55
N TRP A 10 -16.53 2.39 27.44
CA TRP A 10 -16.83 2.97 26.14
C TRP A 10 -18.03 2.24 25.52
N PRO A 11 -19.09 2.94 25.09
CA PRO A 11 -20.13 2.33 24.26
C PRO A 11 -19.61 2.23 22.82
N ALA A 12 -19.41 0.99 22.36
CA ALA A 12 -19.09 0.67 20.98
C ALA A 12 -20.30 0.91 20.07
N ALA A 13 -20.20 1.91 19.20
CA ALA A 13 -21.07 2.08 18.04
C ALA A 13 -20.27 2.78 16.92
N VAL A 14 -19.33 2.05 16.31
CA VAL A 14 -18.74 2.48 15.03
C VAL A 14 -19.35 1.61 13.95
N ALA A 15 -20.30 2.20 13.22
CA ALA A 15 -20.73 1.68 11.94
C ALA A 15 -19.53 1.70 11.00
N ALA A 16 -18.98 0.53 10.68
CA ALA A 16 -17.96 0.36 9.66
C ALA A 16 -18.60 0.61 8.29
N THR A 17 -18.49 1.85 7.79
CA THR A 17 -18.82 2.17 6.41
C THR A 17 -17.76 1.55 5.50
N MET A 18 -18.07 0.38 4.94
CA MET A 18 -17.44 -0.07 3.70
C MET A 18 -17.79 0.97 2.64
N MET A 19 -16.84 1.83 2.27
CA MET A 19 -17.03 2.74 1.15
C MET A 19 -17.04 1.93 -0.15
N PHE A 20 -18.23 1.57 -0.60
CA PHE A 20 -18.50 1.07 -1.93
C PHE A 20 -18.47 2.25 -2.92
N ALA A 21 -17.45 2.31 -3.75
CA ALA A 21 -17.51 3.04 -5.02
C ALA A 21 -17.64 2.00 -6.14
N ALA A 22 -18.87 1.57 -6.40
CA ALA A 22 -19.25 0.88 -7.63
C ALA A 22 -19.99 1.90 -8.50
N CYS A 23 -19.31 2.48 -9.48
CA CYS A 23 -19.97 3.19 -10.58
C CYS A 23 -20.48 2.15 -11.57
N GLY A 24 -21.76 1.80 -11.46
CA GLY A 24 -22.54 1.18 -12.52
C GLY A 24 -23.62 2.17 -12.92
N SER A 25 -23.47 2.79 -14.10
CA SER A 25 -24.50 3.60 -14.72
C SER A 25 -24.98 2.85 -15.96
N ASP A 26 -26.07 2.10 -15.79
CA ASP A 26 -26.96 1.73 -16.88
C ASP A 26 -28.16 2.67 -16.79
N ASP A 27 -28.28 3.60 -17.73
CA ASP A 27 -29.54 4.26 -18.05
C ASP A 27 -29.75 4.11 -19.56
N ASN A 28 -30.88 3.50 -19.94
CA ASN A 28 -31.30 3.30 -21.32
C ASN A 28 -32.67 3.95 -21.57
N SER A 29 -32.83 4.38 -22.83
CA SER A 29 -33.99 4.97 -23.52
C SER A 29 -34.22 6.48 -23.27
N SER A 30 -34.47 7.32 -24.28
CA SER A 30 -35.15 7.08 -25.55
C SER A 30 -34.77 8.08 -26.68
N ASN A 31 -34.73 7.55 -27.91
CA ASN A 31 -34.99 8.18 -29.22
C ASN A 31 -35.20 9.70 -29.30
N VAL A 32 -34.39 10.36 -30.14
CA VAL A 32 -34.88 11.29 -31.17
C VAL A 32 -34.04 11.09 -32.45
N GLU A 33 -34.71 10.71 -33.53
CA GLU A 33 -34.19 10.70 -34.89
C GLU A 33 -33.87 12.13 -35.36
N ARG A 34 -32.72 12.30 -36.03
CA ARG A 34 -32.60 13.30 -37.11
C ARG A 34 -31.49 12.89 -38.06
N GLU A 35 -31.90 12.54 -39.27
CA GLU A 35 -31.02 12.42 -40.43
C GLU A 35 -30.56 13.80 -40.91
N GLU A 36 -29.31 13.88 -41.37
CA GLU A 36 -28.92 14.16 -42.77
C GLU A 36 -27.52 14.80 -42.84
N GLY A 37 -26.75 14.38 -43.84
CA GLY A 37 -25.98 15.33 -44.64
C GLY A 37 -24.46 15.42 -44.44
N SER A 38 -23.73 14.61 -45.20
CA SER A 38 -22.34 14.82 -45.65
C SER A 38 -21.90 16.28 -45.87
N SER A 39 -20.65 16.60 -45.49
CA SER A 39 -19.64 17.15 -46.41
C SER A 39 -18.24 17.34 -45.79
N SER A 40 -17.27 16.69 -46.45
CA SER A 40 -15.89 17.10 -46.79
C SER A 40 -14.98 17.84 -45.79
N SER A 41 -13.84 17.17 -45.56
CA SER A 41 -12.46 17.66 -45.78
C SER A 41 -11.96 18.88 -45.02
N VAL A 42 -10.96 18.66 -44.15
CA VAL A 42 -9.70 19.43 -44.13
C VAL A 42 -8.61 18.62 -43.41
N GLU A 43 -7.43 18.57 -44.01
CA GLU A 43 -6.19 18.10 -43.39
C GLU A 43 -5.76 19.02 -42.23
N ALA A 44 -5.15 18.43 -41.20
CA ALA A 44 -4.28 19.16 -40.28
C ALA A 44 -3.10 18.29 -39.87
N THR A 45 -1.98 18.56 -40.53
CA THR A 45 -0.62 18.26 -40.06
C THR A 45 -0.33 19.14 -38.85
N SER A 46 0.14 18.56 -37.73
CA SER A 46 1.27 19.07 -36.92
C SER A 46 1.38 18.32 -35.59
N SER A 47 2.46 17.56 -35.49
CA SER A 47 3.47 17.64 -34.43
C SER A 47 3.01 18.04 -33.03
N SER A 48 2.95 17.08 -32.12
CA SER A 48 3.21 17.29 -30.70
C SER A 48 3.82 16.02 -30.13
N SER A 49 5.13 15.90 -30.32
CA SER A 49 5.99 15.06 -29.50
C SER A 49 5.97 15.65 -28.09
N GLU A 50 5.20 15.02 -27.20
CA GLU A 50 5.26 15.28 -25.78
C GLU A 50 6.63 14.86 -25.27
N GLU A 51 7.42 15.86 -24.90
CA GLU A 51 8.71 15.69 -24.28
C GLU A 51 8.57 14.98 -22.93
N SER A 52 9.58 14.14 -22.69
CA SER A 52 9.76 13.33 -21.51
C SER A 52 9.73 14.18 -20.23
N SER A 53 9.04 13.62 -19.23
CA SER A 53 9.09 14.01 -17.83
C SER A 53 10.52 14.30 -17.37
N SER A 54 10.88 15.58 -17.39
CA SER A 54 12.04 16.08 -16.67
C SER A 54 11.67 16.13 -15.19
N SER A 55 12.33 15.31 -14.38
CA SER A 55 12.34 15.46 -12.93
C SER A 55 12.94 16.83 -12.58
N GLU A 56 12.10 17.85 -12.50
CA GLU A 56 12.50 19.17 -12.04
C GLU A 56 13.00 19.06 -10.61
N LYS A 57 14.22 19.55 -10.39
CA LYS A 57 14.86 19.59 -9.08
C LYS A 57 14.05 20.55 -8.20
N ARG A 58 13.39 20.00 -7.19
CA ARG A 58 12.51 20.74 -6.28
C ARG A 58 13.21 21.95 -5.67
N GLU A 59 12.56 23.11 -5.74
CA GLU A 59 13.04 24.35 -5.17
C GLU A 59 12.82 24.33 -3.65
N VAL A 60 13.90 24.15 -2.88
CA VAL A 60 13.91 24.25 -1.42
C VAL A 60 14.25 25.68 -1.01
N PRO A 61 13.63 26.25 0.05
CA PRO A 61 13.92 27.60 0.49
C PRO A 61 15.41 27.87 0.69
N GLU A 62 15.86 29.09 0.38
CA GLU A 62 17.26 29.47 0.51
C GLU A 62 17.79 29.23 1.93
N GLY A 63 19.00 28.67 2.03
CA GLY A 63 19.62 28.33 3.30
C GLY A 63 19.06 27.08 3.99
N THR A 64 18.24 26.28 3.28
CA THR A 64 17.72 25.00 3.76
C THR A 64 18.14 23.84 2.87
N ARG A 65 17.99 22.61 3.37
CA ARG A 65 18.04 21.39 2.58
C ARG A 65 16.76 20.57 2.79
N ALA A 66 16.41 19.73 1.82
CA ALA A 66 15.38 18.72 2.03
C ALA A 66 15.73 17.84 3.22
N ALA A 67 14.73 17.50 4.03
CA ALA A 67 14.91 16.52 5.10
C ALA A 67 15.10 15.12 4.52
N THR A 68 15.92 14.33 5.20
CA THR A 68 16.12 12.91 4.97
C THR A 68 15.42 12.10 6.05
N LEU A 69 15.28 10.78 5.85
CA LEU A 69 14.69 9.91 6.87
C LEU A 69 15.37 10.04 8.23
N ASP A 70 16.69 10.25 8.26
CA ASP A 70 17.48 10.34 9.50
C ASP A 70 17.17 11.61 10.31
N ASP A 71 16.73 12.68 9.64
CA ASP A 71 16.33 13.92 10.31
C ASP A 71 15.01 13.77 11.09
N LEU A 72 14.17 12.81 10.70
CA LEU A 72 12.88 12.59 11.34
C LEU A 72 13.03 11.84 12.66
N GLN A 73 12.40 12.36 13.70
CA GLN A 73 12.24 11.66 14.97
C GLN A 73 11.03 10.72 14.91
N LYS A 74 11.06 9.69 15.77
CA LYS A 74 10.02 8.65 15.81
C LYS A 74 8.61 9.20 16.00
N ASN A 75 8.46 10.21 16.86
CA ASN A 75 7.20 10.90 17.11
C ASN A 75 7.48 12.41 17.15
N MET A 76 6.72 13.16 16.36
CA MET A 76 6.89 14.60 16.18
C MET A 76 5.53 15.27 16.36
N ALA A 77 5.50 16.35 17.13
CA ALA A 77 4.35 17.24 17.19
C ALA A 77 4.49 18.25 16.05
N LEU A 78 3.44 18.34 15.24
CA LEU A 78 3.33 19.32 14.16
C LEU A 78 2.49 20.53 14.62
N GLY A 79 2.26 20.71 15.92
CA GLY A 79 1.40 21.77 16.43
C GLY A 79 -0.09 21.58 16.09
N LYS A 80 -0.84 22.68 16.05
CA LYS A 80 -2.30 22.67 15.86
C LYS A 80 -2.70 22.76 14.40
N MET A 81 -3.51 21.81 13.94
CA MET A 81 -4.20 21.88 12.65
C MET A 81 -5.64 21.42 12.82
N PHE A 82 -6.54 21.99 12.03
CA PHE A 82 -7.98 21.67 12.12
C PHE A 82 -8.55 21.81 13.55
N GLY A 83 -7.95 22.70 14.36
CA GLY A 83 -8.34 22.92 15.76
C GLY A 83 -7.82 21.88 16.77
N SER A 84 -7.00 20.91 16.35
CA SER A 84 -6.46 19.85 17.23
C SER A 84 -4.95 19.72 17.10
N ASP A 85 -4.31 19.16 18.13
CA ASP A 85 -2.88 18.84 18.08
C ASP A 85 -2.65 17.64 17.16
N ILE A 86 -1.73 17.81 16.21
CA ILE A 86 -1.40 16.82 15.19
C ILE A 86 -0.01 16.27 15.45
N TYR A 87 0.12 14.95 15.29
CA TYR A 87 1.38 14.26 15.48
C TYR A 87 1.73 13.45 14.24
N LEU A 88 2.99 13.54 13.80
CA LEU A 88 3.56 12.63 12.83
C LEU A 88 4.32 11.52 13.57
N ALA A 89 4.04 10.27 13.22
CA ALA A 89 4.81 9.11 13.67
C ALA A 89 5.51 8.45 12.47
N THR A 90 6.79 8.12 12.66
CA THR A 90 7.60 7.42 11.66
C THR A 90 7.91 5.98 12.05
N GLY A 91 7.48 5.54 13.24
CA GLY A 91 7.72 4.19 13.76
C GLY A 91 9.19 3.80 13.79
N ALA A 92 9.51 2.67 13.15
CA ALA A 92 10.87 2.19 12.93
C ALA A 92 11.43 2.59 11.56
N LYS A 93 10.78 3.53 10.86
CA LYS A 93 11.14 4.03 9.52
C LYS A 93 11.09 2.92 8.46
N LEU A 94 10.09 2.05 8.55
CA LEU A 94 9.88 0.92 7.63
C LEU A 94 9.07 1.31 6.38
N GLY A 95 9.08 2.58 5.99
CA GLY A 95 8.33 3.11 4.84
C GLY A 95 6.87 3.46 5.12
N VAL A 96 6.34 3.18 6.33
CA VAL A 96 5.02 3.65 6.76
C VAL A 96 5.17 4.94 7.56
N PHE A 97 4.33 5.92 7.29
CA PHE A 97 4.22 7.18 8.04
C PHE A 97 2.78 7.39 8.43
N SER A 98 2.54 7.99 9.59
CA SER A 98 1.17 8.28 10.00
C SER A 98 1.00 9.61 10.69
N ILE A 99 -0.13 10.25 10.38
CA ILE A 99 -0.61 11.43 11.09
C ILE A 99 -1.66 10.99 12.09
N TRP A 100 -1.57 11.48 13.32
CA TRP A 100 -2.49 11.16 14.40
C TRP A 100 -3.15 12.41 14.97
N ILE A 101 -4.45 12.30 15.15
CA ILE A 101 -5.23 13.03 16.14
C ILE A 101 -5.57 12.01 17.23
N PRO A 102 -4.91 12.08 18.40
CA PRO A 102 -5.05 11.07 19.43
C PRO A 102 -6.51 10.75 19.74
N ASP A 103 -6.81 9.46 19.89
CA ASP A 103 -8.14 8.93 20.23
C ASP A 103 -9.28 9.29 19.26
N THR A 104 -8.97 9.92 18.12
CA THR A 104 -9.96 10.51 17.20
C THR A 104 -9.82 9.99 15.78
N ALA A 105 -8.62 10.09 15.19
CA ALA A 105 -8.37 9.71 13.80
C ALA A 105 -6.87 9.54 13.51
N TRP A 106 -6.53 8.71 12.53
CA TRP A 106 -5.20 8.62 11.98
C TRP A 106 -5.20 8.22 10.50
N ILE A 107 -4.22 8.76 9.76
CA ILE A 107 -3.91 8.38 8.38
C ILE A 107 -2.59 7.62 8.41
N ALA A 108 -2.49 6.51 7.68
CA ALA A 108 -1.24 5.81 7.43
C ALA A 108 -0.95 5.77 5.93
N VAL A 109 0.26 6.12 5.53
CA VAL A 109 0.71 6.12 4.12
C VAL A 109 2.02 5.36 3.98
N HIS A 110 2.21 4.72 2.84
CA HIS A 110 3.51 4.24 2.41
C HIS A 110 4.24 5.35 1.64
N SER A 111 5.51 5.58 1.96
CA SER A 111 6.38 6.52 1.27
C SER A 111 7.85 6.12 1.38
N GLU A 112 8.63 6.41 0.34
CA GLU A 112 10.10 6.34 0.39
C GLU A 112 10.72 7.61 0.98
N PHE A 113 9.90 8.61 1.31
CA PHE A 113 10.30 9.92 1.84
C PHE A 113 11.35 10.63 0.97
N LYS A 114 11.14 10.56 -0.35
CA LYS A 114 11.98 11.26 -1.32
C LYS A 114 11.83 12.77 -1.17
N ASP A 115 12.96 13.46 -1.25
CA ASP A 115 13.05 14.93 -1.22
C ASP A 115 12.36 15.60 -0.03
N GLY A 116 12.27 14.91 1.12
CA GLY A 116 11.65 15.43 2.34
C GLY A 116 10.14 15.60 2.24
N VAL A 117 9.44 14.81 1.41
CA VAL A 117 7.99 14.92 1.20
C VAL A 117 7.25 13.70 1.72
N LEU A 118 6.13 13.95 2.39
CA LEU A 118 5.06 12.98 2.60
C LEU A 118 3.80 13.44 1.88
N GLU A 119 3.33 12.62 0.94
CA GLU A 119 2.05 12.79 0.28
C GLU A 119 1.02 11.86 0.91
N TYR A 120 -0.20 12.36 1.07
CA TYR A 120 -1.31 11.67 1.71
C TYR A 120 -2.46 11.57 0.73
N GLY A 121 -2.72 10.37 0.22
CA GLY A 121 -3.82 10.14 -0.70
C GLY A 121 -4.29 8.69 -0.78
N LYS A 122 -5.42 8.48 -1.46
CA LYS A 122 -6.01 7.15 -1.68
C LYS A 122 -5.09 6.20 -2.46
N SER A 123 -4.13 6.74 -3.20
CA SER A 123 -3.17 5.96 -3.99
C SER A 123 -2.07 5.31 -3.14
N ASN A 124 -1.75 5.85 -1.96
CA ASN A 124 -0.60 5.43 -1.17
C ASN A 124 -0.89 5.20 0.32
N GLY A 125 -2.12 5.39 0.78
CA GLY A 125 -2.46 5.21 2.18
C GLY A 125 -3.93 4.96 2.45
N SER A 126 -4.28 5.08 3.72
CA SER A 126 -5.64 4.90 4.22
C SER A 126 -5.85 5.61 5.54
N ILE A 127 -7.11 5.87 5.87
CA ILE A 127 -7.53 6.63 7.05
C ILE A 127 -8.47 5.81 7.91
N MET A 128 -8.31 5.92 9.23
CA MET A 128 -9.28 5.48 10.23
C MET A 128 -9.69 6.69 11.06
N ALA A 129 -10.98 6.97 11.18
CA ALA A 129 -11.46 8.15 11.87
C ALA A 129 -12.84 7.94 12.47
N THR A 130 -13.08 8.53 13.64
CA THR A 130 -14.42 8.68 14.23
C THR A 130 -15.17 9.85 13.59
N ALA A 131 -16.50 9.85 13.60
CA ALA A 131 -17.30 10.94 13.02
C ALA A 131 -17.24 12.21 13.90
N THR A 132 -16.34 13.13 13.57
CA THR A 132 -16.17 14.45 14.20
C THR A 132 -15.76 15.50 13.17
N ALA A 133 -16.03 16.79 13.41
CA ALA A 133 -15.63 17.85 12.47
C ALA A 133 -14.12 17.92 12.22
N VAL A 134 -13.32 17.55 13.23
CA VAL A 134 -11.86 17.48 13.10
C VAL A 134 -11.47 16.30 12.21
N SER A 135 -12.08 15.13 12.41
CA SER A 135 -11.90 13.96 11.56
C SER A 135 -12.32 14.22 10.11
N ASP A 136 -13.39 14.98 9.89
CA ASP A 136 -13.85 15.35 8.55
C ASP A 136 -12.80 16.21 7.83
N SER A 137 -12.16 17.12 8.57
CA SER A 137 -11.07 17.95 8.04
C SER A 137 -9.83 17.12 7.70
N LEU A 138 -9.46 16.15 8.56
CA LEU A 138 -8.36 15.22 8.29
C LEU A 138 -8.67 14.30 7.08
N THR A 139 -9.92 13.85 6.98
CA THR A 139 -10.40 13.07 5.83
C THR A 139 -10.31 13.90 4.55
N ALA A 140 -10.79 15.15 4.57
CA ALA A 140 -10.69 16.04 3.43
C ALA A 140 -9.23 16.33 3.02
N PHE A 141 -8.32 16.44 3.99
CA PHE A 141 -6.88 16.55 3.71
C PHE A 141 -6.36 15.32 2.97
N PHE A 142 -6.71 14.11 3.42
CA PHE A 142 -6.34 12.85 2.76
C PHE A 142 -6.96 12.71 1.35
N GLU A 143 -8.25 13.00 1.20
CA GLU A 143 -8.95 12.84 -0.07
C GLU A 143 -8.47 13.81 -1.15
N LYS A 144 -7.97 14.99 -0.75
CA LYS A 144 -7.45 16.01 -1.66
C LYS A 144 -5.98 15.83 -2.03
N GLY A 145 -5.31 14.78 -1.55
CA GLY A 145 -3.88 14.58 -1.84
C GLY A 145 -2.98 15.50 -1.00
N GLY A 146 -3.26 15.63 0.29
CA GLY A 146 -2.52 16.51 1.20
C GLY A 146 -1.02 16.21 1.22
N LYS A 147 -0.20 17.24 1.40
CA LYS A 147 1.26 17.16 1.37
C LYS A 147 1.84 17.79 2.62
N ILE A 148 2.81 17.10 3.23
CA ILE A 148 3.68 17.66 4.25
C ILE A 148 5.11 17.63 3.75
N GLU A 149 5.74 18.79 3.79
CA GLU A 149 7.07 19.04 3.28
C GLU A 149 8.00 19.32 4.44
N PHE A 150 9.19 18.72 4.46
CA PHE A 150 10.15 18.84 5.55
C PHE A 150 11.49 19.38 5.03
N VAL A 151 12.03 20.37 5.72
CA VAL A 151 13.34 20.95 5.43
C VAL A 151 14.15 21.09 6.71
N VAL A 152 15.47 21.09 6.56
CA VAL A 152 16.40 21.37 7.65
C VAL A 152 17.02 22.73 7.44
N LYS A 153 16.87 23.62 8.43
CA LYS A 153 17.44 24.97 8.47
C LYS A 153 18.38 25.08 9.67
N GLY A 154 19.68 25.07 9.41
CA GLY A 154 20.68 24.90 10.48
C GLY A 154 20.51 23.53 11.15
N GLU A 155 20.23 23.53 12.46
CA GLU A 155 19.97 22.30 13.24
C GLU A 155 18.48 22.01 13.45
N LYS A 156 17.59 22.85 12.90
CA LYS A 156 16.15 22.75 13.10
C LYS A 156 15.47 22.04 11.94
N LEU A 157 14.64 21.06 12.28
CA LEU A 157 13.67 20.48 11.35
C LEU A 157 12.43 21.39 11.31
N GLN A 158 12.02 21.77 10.11
CA GLN A 158 10.81 22.54 9.87
C GLN A 158 9.89 21.80 8.91
N TYR A 159 8.59 22.04 9.00
CA TYR A 159 7.61 21.45 8.12
C TYR A 159 6.67 22.52 7.52
N SER A 160 6.15 22.25 6.33
CA SER A 160 5.11 23.03 5.67
C SER A 160 4.00 22.10 5.19
N ILE A 161 2.77 22.60 5.14
CA ILE A 161 1.61 21.84 4.69
C ILE A 161 1.05 22.48 3.44
N ASN A 162 0.90 21.68 2.38
CA ASN A 162 0.37 22.12 1.08
C ASN A 162 1.03 23.41 0.56
N GLY A 163 2.33 23.59 0.80
CA GLY A 163 3.08 24.77 0.37
C GLY A 163 2.85 26.04 1.20
N GLY A 164 2.26 25.92 2.40
CA GLY A 164 2.15 27.02 3.36
C GLY A 164 3.48 27.42 4.01
N ASP A 165 3.40 28.26 5.04
CA ASP A 165 4.58 28.69 5.80
C ASP A 165 5.24 27.53 6.55
N TYR A 166 6.57 27.62 6.71
CA TYR A 166 7.33 26.65 7.49
C TYR A 166 7.20 26.92 8.99
N ALA A 167 6.89 25.88 9.75
CA ALA A 167 6.87 25.87 11.21
C ALA A 167 7.91 24.89 11.76
N ASP A 168 8.43 25.17 12.96
CA ASP A 168 9.38 24.28 13.64
C ASP A 168 8.68 22.98 14.05
N VAL A 169 9.34 21.85 13.84
CA VAL A 169 8.89 20.54 14.34
C VAL A 169 9.30 20.41 15.80
N GLU A 170 8.36 19.99 16.64
CA GLU A 170 8.62 19.70 18.04
C GLU A 170 8.70 18.18 18.29
N LYS A 171 9.51 17.78 19.26
CA LYS A 171 9.54 16.38 19.71
C LYS A 171 8.27 16.06 20.49
N ALA A 172 7.65 14.92 20.21
CA ALA A 172 6.54 14.39 21.01
C ALA A 172 6.98 13.16 21.80
N ASP A 173 6.73 13.16 23.12
CA ASP A 173 6.94 11.99 23.97
C ASP A 173 5.66 11.16 24.03
N VAL A 174 5.73 9.90 23.60
CA VAL A 174 4.61 8.96 23.64
C VAL A 174 4.88 7.91 24.70
N LYS A 175 3.96 7.80 25.67
CA LYS A 175 4.05 6.80 26.73
C LYS A 175 4.01 5.40 26.11
N THR A 176 4.99 4.57 26.45
CA THR A 176 5.04 3.16 26.08
C THR A 176 4.58 2.29 27.25
N SER A 177 4.11 1.10 26.92
CA SER A 177 3.78 0.04 27.88
C SER A 177 4.72 -1.13 27.65
N SER A 178 5.14 -1.80 28.71
CA SER A 178 5.92 -3.06 28.61
C SER A 178 5.11 -4.20 27.99
N ASN A 179 3.78 -4.12 28.04
CA ASN A 179 2.88 -5.17 27.57
C ASN A 179 2.67 -5.15 26.06
N TRP A 180 3.06 -4.07 25.38
CA TRP A 180 2.81 -3.84 23.96
C TRP A 180 4.11 -3.58 23.22
N LEU A 181 4.22 -4.12 22.01
CA LEU A 181 5.31 -3.78 21.12
C LEU A 181 5.19 -2.31 20.70
N SER A 182 6.33 -1.64 20.60
CA SER A 182 6.43 -0.24 20.18
C SER A 182 7.37 -0.04 18.99
N ASP A 183 7.90 -1.12 18.42
CA ASP A 183 8.92 -1.12 17.37
C ASP A 183 8.62 -2.24 16.36
N GLY A 184 8.36 -1.88 15.10
CA GLY A 184 7.98 -2.80 14.04
C GLY A 184 9.10 -3.76 13.63
N THR A 185 10.37 -3.44 13.90
CA THR A 185 11.50 -4.34 13.60
C THR A 185 11.42 -5.66 14.37
N LYS A 186 10.71 -5.67 15.51
CA LYS A 186 10.49 -6.89 16.31
C LYS A 186 9.61 -7.94 15.64
N LEU A 187 8.89 -7.56 14.57
CA LEU A 187 8.09 -8.48 13.77
C LEU A 187 8.85 -9.02 12.56
N GLN A 188 9.99 -8.45 12.17
CA GLN A 188 10.72 -8.92 10.99
C GLN A 188 11.15 -10.39 11.14
N GLY A 189 10.81 -11.24 10.16
CA GLY A 189 11.08 -12.68 10.19
C GLY A 189 10.18 -13.47 11.15
N VAL A 190 9.11 -12.84 11.64
CA VAL A 190 8.11 -13.46 12.51
C VAL A 190 6.89 -13.89 11.71
N ARG A 191 6.39 -15.08 12.01
CA ARG A 191 5.08 -15.56 11.56
C ARG A 191 4.16 -15.75 12.77
N LEU A 192 2.98 -15.13 12.73
CA LEU A 192 1.94 -15.28 13.74
C LEU A 192 0.81 -16.14 13.16
N SER A 193 0.59 -17.30 13.75
CA SER A 193 -0.56 -18.14 13.43
C SER A 193 -1.65 -17.92 14.46
N CYS A 194 -2.69 -17.21 14.06
CA CYS A 194 -3.78 -16.76 14.89
C CYS A 194 -5.05 -17.57 14.60
N LYS A 195 -5.81 -17.91 15.65
CA LYS A 195 -7.12 -18.53 15.51
C LYS A 195 -8.19 -17.53 15.92
N ASN A 196 -9.10 -17.24 15.00
CA ASN A 196 -10.25 -16.38 15.23
C ASN A 196 -11.52 -17.15 14.88
N ASP A 197 -12.16 -17.74 15.89
CA ASP A 197 -13.28 -18.66 15.73
C ASP A 197 -12.98 -19.80 14.72
N ASP A 198 -13.71 -19.83 13.60
CA ASP A 198 -13.57 -20.79 12.51
C ASP A 198 -12.49 -20.40 11.49
N ALA A 199 -11.98 -19.17 11.55
CA ALA A 199 -10.95 -18.67 10.66
C ALA A 199 -9.55 -18.95 11.22
N LYS A 200 -8.66 -19.43 10.36
CA LYS A 200 -7.22 -19.47 10.63
C LYS A 200 -6.55 -18.35 9.87
N GLN A 201 -5.87 -17.46 10.58
CA GLN A 201 -5.14 -16.33 10.01
C GLN A 201 -3.65 -16.50 10.26
N THR A 202 -2.84 -16.35 9.22
CA THR A 202 -1.37 -16.41 9.32
C THR A 202 -0.81 -15.08 8.84
N TYR A 203 -0.13 -14.37 9.73
CA TYR A 203 0.58 -13.13 9.42
C TYR A 203 2.06 -13.46 9.27
N SER A 204 2.64 -13.23 8.10
CA SER A 204 4.07 -13.35 7.86
C SER A 204 4.66 -11.96 7.64
N PHE A 205 5.64 -11.59 8.46
CA PHE A 205 6.24 -10.26 8.46
C PHE A 205 7.66 -10.31 7.89
N TYR A 206 7.88 -9.53 6.84
CA TYR A 206 9.15 -9.30 6.16
C TYR A 206 9.71 -7.94 6.59
N LYS A 207 10.69 -7.38 5.87
CA LYS A 207 11.23 -6.05 6.18
C LYS A 207 10.22 -4.95 5.79
N GLY A 208 9.44 -4.47 6.75
CA GLY A 208 8.43 -3.41 6.54
C GLY A 208 7.22 -3.81 5.69
N ARG A 209 7.14 -5.09 5.33
CA ARG A 209 6.09 -5.67 4.47
C ARG A 209 5.47 -6.87 5.17
N TYR A 210 4.21 -7.14 4.90
CA TYR A 210 3.51 -8.27 5.49
C TYR A 210 2.69 -9.02 4.44
N VAL A 211 2.39 -10.26 4.76
CA VAL A 211 1.39 -11.09 4.08
C VAL A 211 0.47 -11.68 5.13
N VAL A 212 -0.83 -11.49 4.98
CA VAL A 212 -1.86 -12.18 5.76
C VAL A 212 -2.54 -13.19 4.86
N GLU A 213 -2.64 -14.42 5.35
CA GLU A 213 -3.40 -15.50 4.73
C GLU A 213 -4.50 -15.93 5.68
N GLU A 214 -5.73 -15.96 5.20
CA GLU A 214 -6.90 -16.36 5.95
C GLU A 214 -7.57 -17.55 5.28
N SER A 215 -7.86 -18.59 6.06
CA SER A 215 -8.60 -19.76 5.61
C SER A 215 -9.90 -19.88 6.39
N ILE A 216 -11.02 -19.97 5.67
CA ILE A 216 -12.37 -20.17 6.22
C ILE A 216 -13.01 -21.32 5.45
N GLY A 217 -13.09 -22.51 6.07
CA GLY A 217 -13.45 -23.74 5.36
C GLY A 217 -12.53 -23.98 4.16
N ASP A 218 -13.10 -24.15 2.97
CA ASP A 218 -12.37 -24.34 1.71
C ASP A 218 -11.95 -23.03 1.02
N SER A 219 -12.35 -21.87 1.57
CA SER A 219 -12.01 -20.56 1.00
C SER A 219 -10.67 -20.06 1.55
N SER A 220 -9.81 -19.55 0.66
CA SER A 220 -8.53 -18.93 1.00
C SER A 220 -8.50 -17.47 0.54
N PHE A 221 -8.25 -16.56 1.48
CA PHE A 221 -8.11 -15.13 1.25
C PHE A 221 -6.70 -14.71 1.62
N TRP A 222 -6.18 -13.70 0.95
CA TRP A 222 -4.91 -13.12 1.32
C TRP A 222 -4.88 -11.63 1.03
N SER A 223 -4.10 -10.92 1.85
CA SER A 223 -3.73 -9.53 1.64
C SER A 223 -2.26 -9.33 1.96
N ALA A 224 -1.64 -8.37 1.30
CA ALA A 224 -0.25 -8.04 1.49
C ALA A 224 -0.06 -6.54 1.36
N GLY A 225 0.86 -5.96 2.12
CA GLY A 225 1.14 -4.53 2.08
C GLY A 225 2.29 -4.14 2.98
N PHE A 226 2.27 -2.90 3.42
CA PHE A 226 3.30 -2.33 4.30
C PHE A 226 2.85 -2.32 5.75
N TYR A 227 3.80 -2.42 6.67
CA TYR A 227 3.51 -2.31 8.09
C TYR A 227 4.60 -1.57 8.86
N ASP A 228 4.19 -1.00 10.00
CA ASP A 228 5.10 -0.58 11.06
C ASP A 228 4.32 -0.55 12.40
N ILE A 229 5.04 -0.46 13.51
CA ILE A 229 4.45 -0.18 14.82
C ILE A 229 4.71 1.27 15.19
N GLN A 230 3.63 2.05 15.25
CA GLN A 230 3.64 3.48 15.49
C GLN A 230 2.74 3.80 16.67
N ARG A 231 3.27 4.52 17.66
CA ARG A 231 2.55 4.81 18.92
C ARG A 231 1.94 3.56 19.57
N SER A 232 2.69 2.45 19.54
CA SER A 232 2.29 1.12 20.05
C SER A 232 1.12 0.44 19.30
N HIS A 233 0.77 0.93 18.12
CA HIS A 233 -0.20 0.29 17.23
C HIS A 233 0.52 -0.26 15.99
N LEU A 234 0.30 -1.54 15.69
CA LEU A 234 0.60 -2.12 14.40
C LEU A 234 -0.34 -1.50 13.37
N LEU A 235 0.23 -0.74 12.45
CA LEU A 235 -0.47 -0.23 11.27
C LEU A 235 -0.10 -1.12 10.10
N MET A 236 -1.12 -1.61 9.38
CA MET A 236 -0.95 -2.39 8.15
C MET A 236 -1.77 -1.74 7.04
N THR A 237 -1.11 -1.36 5.95
CA THR A 237 -1.70 -0.71 4.77
C THR A 237 -1.73 -1.71 3.62
N PRO A 238 -2.86 -2.40 3.36
CA PRO A 238 -2.93 -3.40 2.29
C PRO A 238 -2.81 -2.76 0.91
N VAL A 239 -2.05 -3.40 0.03
CA VAL A 239 -1.81 -2.97 -1.36
C VAL A 239 -2.30 -4.04 -2.33
N PHE A 240 -1.94 -5.29 -2.05
CA PHE A 240 -2.29 -6.48 -2.82
C PHE A 240 -3.30 -7.32 -2.05
N PHE A 241 -4.29 -7.87 -2.73
CA PHE A 241 -5.30 -8.74 -2.12
C PHE A 241 -6.11 -9.48 -3.18
N ASN A 242 -6.51 -10.72 -2.91
CA ASN A 242 -7.38 -11.49 -3.81
C ASN A 242 -8.88 -11.21 -3.57
N LYS A 243 -9.23 -10.58 -2.45
CA LYS A 243 -10.59 -10.13 -2.09
C LYS A 243 -10.52 -8.78 -1.39
N SER A 244 -11.62 -8.02 -1.39
CA SER A 244 -11.70 -6.74 -0.67
C SER A 244 -11.08 -6.84 0.73
N ALA A 245 -10.07 -6.02 0.98
CA ALA A 245 -9.39 -5.90 2.27
C ALA A 245 -9.87 -4.63 2.99
N TYR A 246 -9.67 -4.58 4.31
CA TYR A 246 -9.79 -3.32 5.05
C TYR A 246 -8.84 -2.27 4.49
N SER A 247 -9.24 -1.01 4.44
CA SER A 247 -8.37 0.08 3.95
C SER A 247 -7.15 0.26 4.86
N LEU A 248 -7.37 0.25 6.17
CA LEU A 248 -6.32 0.30 7.18
C LEU A 248 -6.63 -0.72 8.26
N VAL A 249 -5.68 -1.59 8.55
CA VAL A 249 -5.75 -2.48 9.71
C VAL A 249 -4.88 -1.89 10.83
N SER A 250 -5.49 -1.73 12.00
CA SER A 250 -4.84 -1.13 13.17
C SER A 250 -5.19 -1.90 14.44
N GLY A 251 -4.22 -2.02 15.33
CA GLY A 251 -4.36 -2.70 16.61
C GLY A 251 -3.04 -2.77 17.36
N GLN A 252 -3.03 -3.40 18.52
CA GLN A 252 -1.84 -3.56 19.35
C GLN A 252 -1.33 -5.00 19.29
N VAL A 253 -0.01 -5.15 19.35
CA VAL A 253 0.64 -6.47 19.43
C VAL A 253 1.26 -6.60 20.81
N SER A 254 0.86 -7.60 21.58
CA SER A 254 1.38 -7.78 22.93
C SER A 254 2.85 -8.24 22.91
N SER A 255 3.53 -8.16 24.05
CA SER A 255 4.86 -8.76 24.23
C SER A 255 4.87 -10.28 23.98
N ASP A 256 3.72 -10.93 24.15
CA ASP A 256 3.47 -12.35 23.86
C ASP A 256 2.90 -12.58 22.45
N PHE A 257 2.89 -11.55 21.61
CA PHE A 257 2.48 -11.56 20.21
C PHE A 257 0.99 -11.88 19.95
N ASN A 258 0.13 -11.68 20.94
CA ASN A 258 -1.32 -11.67 20.72
C ASN A 258 -1.74 -10.33 20.09
N LEU A 259 -2.80 -10.35 19.28
CA LEU A 259 -3.34 -9.16 18.62
C LEU A 259 -4.55 -8.63 19.39
N SER A 260 -4.58 -7.33 19.61
CA SER A 260 -5.75 -6.60 20.11
C SER A 260 -6.13 -5.56 19.06
N MET A 261 -7.10 -5.89 18.22
CA MET A 261 -7.51 -5.05 17.10
C MET A 261 -8.31 -3.84 17.59
N ASP A 262 -8.20 -2.69 16.92
CA ASP A 262 -8.98 -1.50 17.28
C ASP A 262 -10.49 -1.67 17.00
N THR A 263 -10.87 -2.74 16.30
CA THR A 263 -12.25 -3.20 16.17
C THR A 263 -12.80 -3.85 17.46
N GLY A 264 -11.95 -4.05 18.47
CA GLY A 264 -12.29 -4.69 19.76
C GLY A 264 -12.01 -6.19 19.82
N ALA A 265 -11.47 -6.79 18.76
CA ALA A 265 -11.17 -8.23 18.74
C ALA A 265 -9.83 -8.53 19.43
N GLU A 266 -9.85 -9.44 20.41
CA GLU A 266 -8.64 -10.03 20.99
C GLU A 266 -8.37 -11.39 20.36
N ILE A 267 -7.24 -11.53 19.67
CA ILE A 267 -6.89 -12.71 18.89
C ILE A 267 -5.62 -13.33 19.46
N LYS A 268 -5.74 -14.60 19.88
CA LYS A 268 -4.59 -15.38 20.34
C LYS A 268 -3.79 -15.88 19.16
N CYS A 269 -2.48 -15.72 19.25
CA CYS A 269 -1.56 -16.08 18.17
C CYS A 269 -0.38 -16.89 18.70
N GLU A 270 0.06 -17.85 17.89
CA GLU A 270 1.29 -18.57 18.10
C GLU A 270 2.40 -17.95 17.26
N LYS A 271 3.47 -17.54 17.92
CA LYS A 271 4.65 -16.98 17.26
C LYS A 271 5.58 -18.09 16.80
N THR A 272 5.96 -18.04 15.53
CA THR A 272 7.09 -18.77 14.98
C THR A 272 8.04 -17.80 14.27
N THR A 273 9.28 -18.23 14.02
CA THR A 273 10.22 -17.51 13.15
C THR A 273 10.35 -18.28 11.85
N PHE A 274 10.48 -17.58 10.75
CA PHE A 274 10.70 -18.20 9.44
C PHE A 274 11.89 -17.55 8.73
N LYS A 275 12.50 -18.31 7.83
CA LYS A 275 13.50 -17.83 6.89
C LYS A 275 12.85 -17.73 5.52
N PHE A 276 13.30 -16.76 4.74
CA PHE A 276 12.90 -16.52 3.37
C PHE A 276 14.15 -16.05 2.62
N ASP A 277 14.19 -16.31 1.33
CA ASP A 277 15.21 -15.74 0.47
C ASP A 277 14.79 -14.34 0.06
N GLU A 278 15.68 -13.36 0.17
CA GLU A 278 15.38 -11.99 -0.26
C GLU A 278 15.67 -11.89 -1.76
N VAL A 279 14.62 -11.67 -2.57
CA VAL A 279 14.78 -11.34 -3.98
C VAL A 279 14.91 -9.83 -4.11
N ASP A 280 16.02 -9.38 -4.68
CA ASP A 280 16.26 -7.97 -4.91
C ASP A 280 15.26 -7.40 -5.94
N ARG A 281 14.47 -6.42 -5.49
CA ARG A 281 13.37 -5.84 -6.27
C ARG A 281 13.87 -5.21 -7.58
N ASP A 282 14.99 -4.50 -7.56
CA ASP A 282 15.52 -3.87 -8.76
C ASP A 282 16.11 -4.90 -9.73
N SER A 283 16.67 -5.98 -9.19
CA SER A 283 17.20 -7.09 -9.98
C SER A 283 16.12 -7.93 -10.64
N ILE A 284 14.89 -8.02 -10.13
CA ILE A 284 13.78 -8.73 -10.81
C ILE A 284 13.00 -7.80 -11.77
N ALA A 285 13.13 -6.48 -11.62
CA ALA A 285 12.45 -5.46 -12.42
C ALA A 285 13.00 -5.35 -13.85
N LYS A 286 12.58 -6.26 -14.74
CA LYS A 286 12.94 -6.29 -16.16
C LYS A 286 11.93 -7.09 -16.98
N GLU A 287 12.25 -7.30 -18.25
CA GLU A 287 11.51 -8.18 -19.16
C GLU A 287 11.91 -9.65 -18.95
N TRP A 288 10.91 -10.50 -18.92
CA TRP A 288 11.01 -11.95 -18.77
C TRP A 288 10.14 -12.63 -19.81
N VAL A 289 10.62 -13.73 -20.38
CA VAL A 289 9.92 -14.47 -21.43
C VAL A 289 9.75 -15.94 -21.06
N ALA A 290 8.69 -16.53 -21.57
CA ALA A 290 8.37 -17.95 -21.43
C ALA A 290 7.59 -18.43 -22.66
N ASP A 291 7.75 -19.70 -23.02
CA ASP A 291 6.88 -20.39 -23.99
C ASP A 291 6.15 -21.51 -23.26
N ALA A 292 4.83 -21.57 -23.40
CA ALA A 292 4.01 -22.64 -22.86
C ALA A 292 2.84 -22.94 -23.80
N ASP A 293 2.69 -24.21 -24.18
CA ASP A 293 1.62 -24.70 -25.06
C ASP A 293 1.52 -23.96 -26.42
N GLY A 294 2.67 -23.49 -26.93
CA GLY A 294 2.77 -22.72 -28.16
C GLY A 294 2.15 -21.33 -28.06
N VAL A 295 2.20 -20.74 -26.86
CA VAL A 295 1.87 -19.36 -26.56
C VAL A 295 3.14 -18.70 -26.01
N ASP A 296 3.57 -17.63 -26.67
CA ASP A 296 4.70 -16.81 -26.27
C ASP A 296 4.23 -15.82 -25.20
N TRP A 297 4.87 -15.84 -24.03
CA TRP A 297 4.57 -14.96 -22.91
C TRP A 297 5.70 -13.97 -22.69
N THR A 298 5.33 -12.72 -22.43
CA THR A 298 6.25 -11.65 -22.02
C THR A 298 5.71 -10.99 -20.76
N MET A 299 6.48 -11.01 -19.68
CA MET A 299 6.20 -10.28 -18.45
C MET A 299 7.22 -9.16 -18.30
N LYS A 300 6.75 -7.91 -18.16
CA LYS A 300 7.59 -6.75 -17.94
C LYS A 300 7.32 -6.21 -16.54
N LEU A 301 8.33 -6.23 -15.69
CA LEU A 301 8.30 -5.67 -14.34
C LEU A 301 9.09 -4.36 -14.33
N LYS A 302 8.44 -3.22 -14.14
CA LYS A 302 9.13 -1.92 -14.08
C LYS A 302 9.55 -1.58 -12.66
N THR A 303 10.67 -0.88 -12.49
CA THR A 303 11.14 -0.35 -11.18
C THR A 303 10.11 0.56 -10.52
N SER A 304 9.22 1.21 -11.29
CA SER A 304 8.08 1.99 -10.80
C SER A 304 7.00 1.15 -10.07
N GLY A 305 7.11 -0.18 -10.08
CA GLY A 305 6.10 -1.10 -9.54
C GLY A 305 4.92 -1.33 -10.49
N GLU A 306 5.02 -0.91 -11.75
CA GLU A 306 4.07 -1.29 -12.80
C GLU A 306 4.49 -2.57 -13.49
N TYR A 307 3.53 -3.41 -13.87
CA TYR A 307 3.78 -4.55 -14.74
C TYR A 307 2.87 -4.57 -15.96
N ALA A 308 3.35 -5.27 -16.98
CA ALA A 308 2.58 -5.73 -18.13
C ALA A 308 2.83 -7.22 -18.34
N LEU A 309 1.80 -7.93 -18.79
CA LEU A 309 1.84 -9.34 -19.15
C LEU A 309 1.13 -9.50 -20.49
N ASP A 310 1.86 -9.99 -21.49
CA ASP A 310 1.35 -10.21 -22.84
C ASP A 310 1.52 -11.69 -23.20
N ALA A 311 0.48 -12.29 -23.77
CA ALA A 311 0.49 -13.66 -24.27
C ALA A 311 0.04 -13.66 -25.73
N ALA A 312 0.82 -14.27 -26.62
CA ALA A 312 0.54 -14.28 -28.05
C ALA A 312 0.71 -15.68 -28.66
N LYS A 313 -0.16 -15.99 -29.62
CA LYS A 313 -0.05 -17.18 -30.47
C LYS A 313 0.12 -16.75 -31.92
N GLY A 314 1.36 -16.70 -32.39
CA GLY A 314 1.68 -16.12 -33.69
C GLY A 314 1.36 -14.62 -33.71
N LYS A 315 0.37 -14.21 -34.52
CA LYS A 315 -0.06 -12.80 -34.61
C LYS A 315 -1.27 -12.46 -33.72
N ASN A 316 -1.84 -13.45 -33.04
CA ASN A 316 -3.05 -13.26 -32.25
C ASN A 316 -2.67 -13.00 -30.79
N SER A 317 -3.27 -11.97 -30.21
CA SER A 317 -3.20 -11.67 -28.77
C SER A 317 -4.16 -12.59 -28.02
N GLU A 318 -3.62 -13.44 -27.15
CA GLU A 318 -4.38 -14.39 -26.34
C GLU A 318 -4.70 -13.81 -24.94
N ASP A 319 -3.80 -13.00 -24.39
CA ASP A 319 -4.00 -12.32 -23.12
C ASP A 319 -3.16 -11.04 -23.04
N VAL A 320 -3.71 -10.00 -22.42
CA VAL A 320 -3.02 -8.75 -22.12
C VAL A 320 -3.50 -8.28 -20.75
N ARG A 321 -2.56 -8.12 -19.83
CA ARG A 321 -2.81 -7.65 -18.48
C ARG A 321 -1.82 -6.57 -18.09
N SER A 322 -2.27 -5.66 -17.24
CA SER A 322 -1.36 -4.69 -16.63
C SER A 322 -1.85 -4.28 -15.25
N GLY A 323 -0.91 -3.79 -14.45
CA GLY A 323 -1.23 -3.23 -13.15
C GLY A 323 0.00 -3.00 -12.29
N LYS A 324 -0.09 -3.37 -11.01
CA LYS A 324 0.98 -3.15 -10.03
C LYS A 324 1.60 -4.46 -9.56
N TRP A 325 2.90 -4.42 -9.27
CA TRP A 325 3.63 -5.55 -8.70
C TRP A 325 4.55 -5.10 -7.56
N ASP A 326 4.85 -6.02 -6.66
CA ASP A 326 5.92 -5.88 -5.67
C ASP A 326 6.38 -7.27 -5.21
N ILE A 327 7.52 -7.35 -4.53
CA ILE A 327 8.10 -8.61 -4.05
C ILE A 327 8.50 -8.52 -2.57
N TYR A 328 8.00 -9.45 -1.76
CA TYR A 328 8.19 -9.47 -0.30
C TYR A 328 8.97 -10.72 0.08
N GLY A 329 10.27 -10.56 0.34
CA GLY A 329 11.17 -11.71 0.46
C GLY A 329 11.22 -12.46 -0.88
N ASP A 330 10.65 -13.66 -0.89
CA ASP A 330 10.53 -14.56 -2.04
C ASP A 330 9.11 -14.60 -2.62
N ILE A 331 8.16 -13.79 -2.14
CA ILE A 331 6.78 -13.81 -2.63
C ILE A 331 6.54 -12.63 -3.58
N LEU A 332 6.28 -12.94 -4.85
CA LEU A 332 5.89 -11.98 -5.88
C LEU A 332 4.36 -11.82 -5.90
N PHE A 333 3.91 -10.57 -5.99
CA PHE A 333 2.51 -10.20 -6.11
C PHE A 333 2.26 -9.44 -7.41
N LEU A 334 1.20 -9.80 -8.13
CA LEU A 334 0.68 -9.05 -9.27
C LEU A 334 -0.76 -8.64 -8.97
N LYS A 335 -1.13 -7.38 -9.22
CA LYS A 335 -2.50 -6.87 -9.08
C LYS A 335 -2.95 -6.25 -10.39
N ASN A 336 -3.92 -6.89 -11.04
CA ASN A 336 -4.43 -6.45 -12.33
C ASN A 336 -5.30 -5.19 -12.14
N SER A 337 -4.95 -4.11 -12.84
CA SER A 337 -5.82 -2.94 -13.03
C SER A 337 -6.51 -2.95 -14.39
N SER A 338 -5.94 -3.64 -15.37
CA SER A 338 -6.57 -3.87 -16.67
C SER A 338 -6.36 -5.31 -17.13
N CYS A 339 -7.34 -5.84 -17.87
CA CYS A 339 -7.24 -7.13 -18.52
C CYS A 339 -8.07 -7.15 -19.80
N GLN A 340 -7.57 -7.79 -20.86
CA GLN A 340 -8.30 -7.94 -22.12
C GLN A 340 -9.65 -8.66 -21.92
N SER A 341 -9.71 -9.65 -21.02
CA SER A 341 -10.93 -10.40 -20.69
C SER A 341 -11.24 -10.35 -19.18
N PRO A 342 -11.81 -9.26 -18.64
CA PRO A 342 -11.94 -9.05 -17.19
C PRO A 342 -12.63 -10.17 -16.41
N SER A 343 -13.57 -10.90 -17.04
CA SER A 343 -14.27 -12.03 -16.41
C SER A 343 -13.42 -13.29 -16.25
N LYS A 344 -12.28 -13.38 -16.94
CA LYS A 344 -11.36 -14.52 -16.91
C LYS A 344 -10.10 -14.27 -16.12
N CYS A 345 -9.84 -13.02 -15.70
CA CYS A 345 -8.60 -12.63 -15.07
C CYS A 345 -8.72 -12.66 -13.55
N ALA A 346 -7.76 -13.29 -12.87
CA ALA A 346 -7.61 -13.13 -11.43
C ALA A 346 -7.44 -11.64 -11.09
N LYS A 347 -8.05 -11.15 -9.99
CA LYS A 347 -7.86 -9.75 -9.59
C LYS A 347 -6.42 -9.47 -9.15
N SER A 348 -5.85 -10.43 -8.42
CA SER A 348 -4.47 -10.42 -8.01
C SER A 348 -3.94 -11.85 -8.02
N VAL A 349 -2.64 -11.99 -8.22
CA VAL A 349 -1.89 -13.23 -8.22
C VAL A 349 -0.81 -13.14 -7.15
N LYS A 350 -0.61 -14.22 -6.41
CA LYS A 350 0.46 -14.39 -5.43
C LYS A 350 1.21 -15.67 -5.77
N GLY A 351 2.52 -15.65 -5.64
CA GLY A 351 3.34 -16.86 -5.77
C GLY A 351 4.74 -16.74 -5.21
N ALA A 352 5.36 -17.87 -4.96
CA ALA A 352 6.76 -17.93 -4.54
C ALA A 352 7.68 -17.83 -5.77
N VAL A 353 8.79 -17.12 -5.62
CA VAL A 353 9.89 -17.01 -6.58
C VAL A 353 11.00 -17.95 -6.11
N GLU A 354 11.27 -18.97 -6.91
CA GLU A 354 12.26 -20.00 -6.63
C GLU A 354 13.40 -19.94 -7.65
N GLY A 355 14.63 -20.18 -7.18
CA GLY A 355 15.80 -20.30 -8.06
C GLY A 355 16.14 -19.02 -8.83
N PHE A 356 15.82 -17.84 -8.29
CA PHE A 356 16.06 -16.56 -8.95
C PHE A 356 17.55 -16.34 -9.27
N ASP A 357 17.85 -16.21 -10.56
CA ASP A 357 19.13 -15.78 -11.09
C ASP A 357 18.88 -14.62 -12.06
N PRO A 358 19.37 -13.39 -11.77
CA PRO A 358 19.10 -12.23 -12.59
C PRO A 358 19.67 -12.33 -14.02
N GLN A 359 20.51 -13.33 -14.31
CA GLN A 359 21.10 -13.60 -15.62
C GLN A 359 20.52 -14.85 -16.31
N LYS A 360 19.64 -15.62 -15.64
CA LYS A 360 19.05 -16.83 -16.23
C LYS A 360 17.53 -16.84 -16.22
N GLY A 361 16.91 -16.54 -15.09
CA GLY A 361 15.48 -16.80 -14.91
C GLY A 361 15.08 -17.09 -13.47
N PHE A 362 13.83 -17.50 -13.31
CA PHE A 362 13.25 -17.95 -12.05
C PHE A 362 11.99 -18.78 -12.30
N THR A 363 11.57 -19.52 -11.28
CA THR A 363 10.27 -20.18 -11.25
C THR A 363 9.31 -19.40 -10.36
N TYR A 364 8.13 -19.07 -10.88
CA TYR A 364 7.05 -18.38 -10.18
C TYR A 364 5.92 -19.36 -9.86
N GLN A 365 5.91 -19.92 -8.66
CA GLN A 365 4.86 -20.82 -8.17
C GLN A 365 3.62 -20.03 -7.76
N HIS A 366 2.80 -19.64 -8.73
CA HIS A 366 1.66 -18.75 -8.54
C HIS A 366 0.30 -19.45 -8.42
N ASP A 367 -0.66 -18.72 -7.85
CA ASP A 367 -2.07 -19.12 -7.72
C ASP A 367 -2.98 -18.71 -8.90
N ASP A 368 -2.41 -18.13 -9.97
CA ASP A 368 -3.20 -17.76 -11.16
C ASP A 368 -3.84 -18.98 -11.83
N SER A 369 -5.18 -18.96 -11.91
CA SER A 369 -6.00 -19.99 -12.54
C SER A 369 -6.68 -19.50 -13.83
N SER A 370 -6.27 -18.36 -14.37
CA SER A 370 -6.80 -17.79 -15.61
C SER A 370 -6.49 -18.66 -16.85
N THR A 371 -7.20 -18.40 -17.95
CA THR A 371 -6.99 -19.08 -19.23
C THR A 371 -6.73 -18.05 -20.35
N PRO A 372 -5.61 -18.16 -21.10
CA PRO A 372 -4.56 -19.19 -21.00
C PRO A 372 -3.81 -19.13 -19.65
N VAL A 373 -3.26 -20.28 -19.23
CA VAL A 373 -2.58 -20.41 -17.93
C VAL A 373 -1.22 -19.75 -18.04
N MET A 374 -0.94 -18.81 -17.14
CA MET A 374 0.36 -18.16 -17.06
C MET A 374 1.45 -19.20 -16.76
N PRO A 375 2.60 -19.16 -17.46
CA PRO A 375 3.69 -20.09 -17.22
C PRO A 375 4.35 -19.82 -15.87
N LYS A 376 4.92 -20.88 -15.31
CA LYS A 376 5.66 -20.82 -14.05
C LYS A 376 7.14 -20.52 -14.26
N ASP A 377 7.76 -21.02 -15.32
CA ASP A 377 9.19 -20.84 -15.55
C ASP A 377 9.43 -19.65 -16.48
N TRP A 378 10.26 -18.70 -16.03
CA TRP A 378 10.55 -17.44 -16.71
C TRP A 378 12.05 -17.32 -16.96
N THR A 379 12.43 -16.87 -18.16
CA THR A 379 13.83 -16.72 -18.58
C THR A 379 14.10 -15.32 -19.10
N LEU A 380 15.38 -14.95 -19.18
CA LEU A 380 15.75 -13.71 -19.85
C LEU A 380 15.51 -13.80 -21.36
N PRO A 381 15.03 -12.72 -22.00
CA PRO A 381 14.99 -12.64 -23.45
C PRO A 381 16.40 -12.74 -24.02
N GLN A 382 16.53 -13.50 -25.12
CA GLN A 382 17.75 -13.56 -25.91
C GLN A 382 17.58 -12.68 -27.14
N TYR A 383 18.56 -11.81 -27.40
CA TYR A 383 18.59 -10.93 -28.57
C TYR A 383 19.80 -11.30 -29.44
N GLU A 384 19.62 -11.29 -30.77
CA GLU A 384 20.69 -11.52 -31.77
C GLU A 384 21.58 -10.30 -31.99
#